data_AF-A0A918CB39-F1
#
_entry.id   AF-A0A918CB39-F1
#
_cell.length_a   1.000
_cell.length_b   1.000
_cell.length_c   1.000
_cell.angle_alpha   90.00
_cell.angle_beta   90.00
_cell.angle_gamma   90.00
#
_symmetry.space_group_name_H-M   'P 1'
#
loop_
_entity.id
_entity.type
_entity.pdbx_description
1 polymer ?
#
loop_
_entity_poly.entity_id
_entity_poly.type
_entity_poly.pdbx_seq_one_letter_code
_entity_poly.pdbx_strand_id
1 'polypeptide(L)' 'MDARDEQHTQSEPIQEGHDDADRGRKLEGVIEQVRGDALLGNVDDVRRMVAERLEQAGLPATEHDVDAVVTAVGDARSGG' A
#
# COMPACT_ATOMS: atom_id res chain seq x y z
N MET A 1 48.45 20.89 14.66
CA MET A 1 47.32 21.65 15.23
C MET A 1 46.74 22.44 14.08
N ASP A 2 45.67 21.95 13.46
CA ASP A 2 44.73 22.77 12.71
C ASP A 2 43.33 22.25 13.02
N ALA A 3 42.47 23.19 13.34
CA ALA A 3 41.23 23.01 14.06
C ALA A 3 40.05 23.04 13.08
N ARG A 4 39.04 22.23 13.42
CA ARG A 4 37.60 22.46 13.26
C ARG A 4 37.12 22.90 11.89
N ASP A 5 36.43 21.98 11.21
CA ASP A 5 35.15 22.31 10.61
C ASP A 5 34.17 21.14 10.81
N GLU A 6 33.42 21.25 11.91
CA GLU A 6 32.18 20.53 12.17
C GLU A 6 31.04 21.38 11.57
N GLN A 7 30.56 21.11 10.35
CA GLN A 7 29.24 21.58 9.90
C GLN A 7 28.59 20.51 9.00
N HIS A 8 27.59 19.79 9.55
CA HIS A 8 26.16 20.01 9.27
C HIS A 8 25.85 19.79 7.78
N THR A 9 25.23 18.69 7.39
CA THR A 9 23.83 18.43 7.71
C THR A 9 23.54 16.93 7.56
N GLN A 10 23.45 16.23 8.68
CA GLN A 10 22.66 15.00 8.72
C GLN A 10 21.20 15.47 8.70
N SER A 11 20.66 15.75 7.51
CA SER A 11 19.22 15.76 7.30
C SER A 11 18.79 14.31 7.43
N GLU A 12 18.58 13.86 8.67
CA GLU A 12 17.79 12.66 8.91
C GLU A 12 16.47 12.87 8.17
N PRO A 13 16.12 12.00 7.21
CA PRO A 13 14.90 12.19 6.46
C PRO A 13 13.75 12.18 7.45
N ILE A 14 12.91 13.21 7.34
CA ILE A 14 11.72 13.46 8.14
C ILE A 14 10.87 12.18 8.19
N GLN A 15 11.06 11.35 9.21
CA GLN A 15 10.48 10.01 9.27
C GLN A 15 9.20 10.02 10.12
N GLU A 16 8.30 10.94 9.79
CA GLU A 16 6.95 11.00 10.38
C GLU A 16 5.85 10.96 9.32
N GLY A 17 6.21 11.10 8.03
CA GLY A 17 5.32 10.87 6.88
C GLY A 17 5.79 9.79 5.92
N HIS A 18 6.99 9.21 6.15
CA HIS A 18 7.53 8.15 5.31
C HIS A 18 6.67 6.88 5.40
N ASP A 19 6.25 6.49 6.60
CA ASP A 19 5.44 5.27 6.80
C ASP A 19 4.03 5.39 6.20
N ASP A 20 3.40 6.56 6.27
CA ASP A 20 2.06 6.79 5.68
C ASP A 20 2.12 6.90 4.15
N ALA A 21 3.11 7.60 3.60
CA ALA A 21 3.33 7.69 2.15
C ALA A 21 3.80 6.36 1.54
N ASP A 22 4.53 5.54 2.29
CA ASP A 22 4.93 4.19 1.90
C ASP A 22 3.74 3.22 1.99
N ARG A 23 2.90 3.36 3.03
CA ARG A 23 1.64 2.61 3.19
C ARG A 23 0.66 2.89 2.05
N GLY A 24 0.48 4.15 1.68
CA GLY A 24 -0.37 4.56 0.57
C GLY A 24 0.08 3.97 -0.77
N ARG A 25 1.39 4.02 -1.06
CA ARG A 25 1.97 3.41 -2.27
C ARG A 25 1.84 1.89 -2.30
N LYS A 26 2.06 1.22 -1.16
CA LYS A 26 1.84 -0.22 -1.02
C LYS A 26 0.38 -0.61 -1.28
N LEU A 27 -0.55 0.15 -0.72
CA LEU A 27 -1.98 -0.08 -0.89
C LEU A 27 -2.41 0.09 -2.36
N GLU A 28 -1.92 1.12 -3.04
CA GLU A 28 -2.18 1.36 -4.46
C GLU A 28 -1.72 0.17 -5.33
N GLY A 29 -0.51 -0.35 -5.08
CA GLY A 29 0.01 -1.54 -5.77
C GLY A 29 -0.83 -2.81 -5.49
N VAL A 30 -1.30 -3.00 -4.26
CA VAL A 30 -2.21 -4.10 -3.92
C VAL A 30 -3.53 -3.99 -4.68
N ILE A 31 -4.11 -2.78 -4.77
CA ILE A 31 -5.36 -2.54 -5.51
C ILE A 31 -5.20 -2.87 -7.00
N GLU A 32 -4.11 -2.45 -7.64
CA GLU A 32 -3.85 -2.76 -9.06
C GLU A 32 -3.71 -4.28 -9.30
N GLN A 33 -2.98 -4.98 -8.43
CA GLN A 33 -2.77 -6.42 -8.56
C GLN A 33 -4.08 -7.20 -8.36
N VAL A 34 -4.85 -6.87 -7.31
CA VAL A 34 -6.17 -7.46 -7.05
C VAL A 34 -7.12 -7.21 -8.22
N ARG A 35 -7.09 -6.01 -8.81
CA ARG A 35 -7.89 -5.67 -9.99
C ARG A 35 -7.53 -6.56 -11.19
N GLY A 36 -6.23 -6.74 -11.46
CA GLY A 36 -5.76 -7.62 -12.53
C GLY A 36 -6.24 -9.05 -12.35
N ASP A 37 -6.07 -9.61 -11.15
CA ASP A 37 -6.50 -10.97 -10.81
C ASP A 37 -8.03 -11.13 -10.93
N ALA A 38 -8.80 -10.15 -10.46
CA ALA A 38 -10.26 -10.16 -10.55
C ALA A 38 -10.76 -10.05 -12.00
N LEU A 39 -10.07 -9.35 -12.89
CA LEU A 39 -10.44 -9.22 -14.31
C LEU A 39 -10.18 -10.51 -15.09
N LEU A 40 -9.20 -11.31 -14.67
CA LEU A 40 -8.90 -12.60 -15.27
C LEU A 40 -9.90 -13.70 -14.86
N GLY A 41 -10.89 -13.38 -14.02
CA GLY A 41 -11.93 -14.32 -13.59
C GLY A 41 -11.42 -15.45 -12.67
N ASN A 42 -10.19 -15.34 -12.17
CA ASN A 42 -9.50 -16.39 -11.44
C ASN A 42 -9.76 -16.38 -9.93
N VAL A 43 -10.80 -15.68 -9.46
CA VAL A 43 -10.97 -15.43 -8.03
C VAL A 43 -12.36 -15.86 -7.56
N ASP A 44 -12.42 -17.07 -6.98
CA ASP A 44 -13.63 -17.60 -6.33
C ASP A 44 -13.99 -16.80 -5.06
N ASP A 45 -13.00 -16.21 -4.38
CA ASP A 45 -13.17 -15.40 -3.17
C ASP A 45 -12.25 -14.16 -3.17
N VAL A 46 -12.77 -13.06 -3.73
CA VAL A 46 -12.03 -11.79 -3.85
C VAL A 46 -11.62 -11.22 -2.49
N ARG A 47 -12.46 -11.39 -1.46
CA ARG A 47 -12.16 -10.91 -0.10
C ARG A 47 -10.97 -11.63 0.49
N ARG A 48 -10.91 -12.95 0.35
CA ARG A 48 -9.77 -13.75 0.80
C ARG A 48 -8.47 -13.35 0.09
N MET A 49 -8.52 -13.18 -1.23
CA MET A 49 -7.35 -12.77 -2.00
C MET A 49 -6.84 -11.39 -1.58
N VAL A 50 -7.73 -10.44 -1.35
CA VAL A 50 -7.37 -9.10 -0.86
C VAL A 50 -6.68 -9.18 0.50
N ALA A 51 -7.22 -9.96 1.43
CA ALA A 51 -6.60 -10.15 2.74
C ALA A 51 -5.17 -10.69 2.63
N GLU A 52 -4.98 -11.76 1.84
CA GLU A 52 -3.65 -12.36 1.60
C GLU A 52 -2.66 -11.35 0.99
N ARG A 53 -3.12 -10.45 0.11
CA ARG A 53 -2.26 -9.42 -0.51
C ARG A 53 -1.91 -8.28 0.44
N LEU A 54 -2.85 -7.88 1.30
CA LEU A 54 -2.56 -6.92 2.36
C LEU A 54 -1.49 -7.48 3.31
N GLU A 55 -1.63 -8.73 3.74
CA GLU A 55 -0.62 -9.38 4.59
C GLU A 55 0.75 -9.47 3.92
N GLN A 56 0.80 -9.85 2.63
CA GLN A 56 2.05 -9.91 1.84
C GLN A 56 2.72 -8.54 1.71
N ALA A 57 1.94 -7.45 1.67
CA ALA A 57 2.44 -6.09 1.62
C ALA A 57 2.84 -5.53 3.00
N GLY A 58 2.64 -6.30 4.09
CA GLY A 58 2.84 -5.83 5.46
C GLY A 58 1.78 -4.81 5.90
N LEU A 59 0.61 -4.83 5.25
CA LEU A 59 -0.54 -3.99 5.56
C LEU A 59 -1.52 -4.72 6.48
N PRO A 60 -2.27 -4.00 7.32
CA PRO A 60 -3.32 -4.63 8.12
C PRO A 60 -4.40 -5.20 7.22
N ALA A 61 -4.70 -6.48 7.41
CA ALA A 61 -5.76 -7.21 6.71
C ALA A 61 -7.02 -7.32 7.57
N THR A 62 -7.44 -6.20 8.17
CA THR A 62 -8.71 -6.17 8.92
C THR A 62 -9.89 -6.24 7.97
N GLU A 63 -11.06 -6.66 8.46
CA GLU A 63 -12.28 -6.69 7.63
C GLU A 63 -12.59 -5.32 7.00
N HIS A 64 -12.29 -4.23 7.71
CA HIS A 64 -12.49 -2.86 7.21
C HIS A 64 -11.51 -2.52 6.08
N ASP A 65 -10.22 -2.84 6.22
CA ASP A 65 -9.22 -2.60 5.16
C ASP A 65 -9.51 -3.45 3.91
N VAL A 66 -9.91 -4.71 4.11
CA VAL A 66 -10.32 -5.61 3.02
C VAL A 66 -11.54 -5.06 2.29
N ASP A 67 -12.57 -4.61 3.01
CA ASP A 67 -13.79 -4.07 2.41
C ASP A 67 -13.52 -2.79 1.61
N ALA A 68 -12.64 -1.92 2.12
CA ALA A 68 -12.22 -0.71 1.43
C ALA A 68 -11.53 -1.01 0.08
N VAL A 69 -10.64 -2.02 0.04
CA VAL A 69 -9.97 -2.44 -1.20
C VAL A 69 -10.94 -3.10 -2.17
N VAL A 70 -11.83 -3.98 -1.68
CA VAL A 70 -12.86 -4.61 -2.52
C VAL A 70 -13.78 -3.55 -3.14
N THR A 71 -14.20 -2.56 -2.36
CA THR A 71 -15.02 -1.43 -2.84
C THR A 71 -14.27 -0.63 -3.90
N ALA A 72 -13.00 -0.27 -3.66
CA ALA A 72 -12.18 0.46 -4.62
C ALA A 72 -11.98 -0.30 -5.95
N VAL A 73 -11.88 -1.63 -5.89
CA VAL A 73 -11.80 -2.50 -7.09
C VAL A 73 -13.15 -2.60 -7.80
N GLY A 74 -14.26 -2.64 -7.06
CA GLY A 74 -15.62 -2.68 -7.59
C GLY A 74 -16.05 -1.38 -8.26
N ASP A 75 -15.78 -0.22 -7.64
CA ASP A 75 -16.12 1.11 -8.18
C ASP A 75 -15.38 1.40 -9.49
N ALA A 76 -14.14 0.91 -9.63
CA ALA A 76 -13.38 1.01 -10.88
C ALA A 76 -14.03 0.26 -12.06
N ARG A 77 -14.95 -0.69 -11.81
CA ARG A 77 -15.71 -1.39 -12.86
C ARG A 77 -17.03 -0.71 -13.25
N SER A 78 -17.57 0.14 -12.37
CA SER A 78 -18.82 0.89 -12.61
C SER A 78 -18.60 2.24 -13.29
N GLY A 79 -17.36 2.77 -13.27
CA GLY A 79 -16.98 4.04 -13.87
C GLY A 79 -16.57 3.96 -15.36
N GLY A 80 -17.38 3.27 -16.18
CA GLY A 80 -17.25 3.24 -17.65
C GLY A 80 -18.07 4.31 -18.36
#